data_AF-A0AA39YPY3-F1
#
_entry.id   AF-A0AA39YPY3-F1
#
_cell.length_a   1.000
_cell.length_b   1.000
_cell.length_c   1.000
_cell.angle_alpha   90.00
_cell.angle_beta   90.00
_cell.angle_gamma   90.00
#
_symmetry.space_group_name_H-M   'P 1'
#
loop_
_entity.id
_entity.type
_entity.pdbx_description
1 polymer ?
#
loop_
_entity_poly.entity_id
_entity_poly.type
_entity_poly.pdbx_seq_one_letter_code
_entity_poly.pdbx_strand_id
1 'polypeptide(L)'
;MSTPMDIISPEGEGRGDRCSDWIISSTSNWHIATDTSWFTTFCKFGDDLKTFVYDYNFGRHECLGCGSIDLDTDRTGLYVNPRPFEPVPKKLHLIHALYVPTAVCNVLSQQKFEDEGVLSMGYPLLESKITKTVIKHDKSGSEIGYFVNRTPPGFDFLKLAGSPWGVEANFDQRRTPPLITYYWPFSETGKFTGILKKAIPESAASLVLGERSSN
;
A
#
# COMPACT_ATOMS: atom_id res chain seq x y z
N MET A 1 2.31 1.29 -34.34
CA MET A 1 1.78 2.51 -33.70
C MET A 1 1.30 2.09 -32.33
N SER A 2 1.98 2.50 -31.25
CA SER A 2 1.59 2.18 -29.87
C SER A 2 0.39 3.05 -29.50
N THR A 3 -0.71 2.44 -29.06
CA THR A 3 -1.86 3.16 -28.51
C THR A 3 -1.42 4.00 -27.30
N PRO A 4 -1.95 5.23 -27.14
CA PRO A 4 -1.70 6.04 -25.96
C PRO A 4 -2.30 5.36 -24.73
N MET A 5 -1.59 5.43 -23.60
CA MET A 5 -2.05 4.86 -22.34
C MET A 5 -3.24 5.65 -21.79
N ASP A 6 -4.32 4.94 -21.46
CA ASP A 6 -5.51 5.55 -20.86
C ASP A 6 -5.30 5.73 -19.36
N ILE A 7 -5.27 6.97 -18.89
CA ILE A 7 -5.45 7.30 -17.47
C ILE A 7 -6.95 7.23 -17.23
N ILE A 8 -7.40 6.11 -16.68
CA ILE A 8 -8.82 5.86 -16.43
C ILE A 8 -9.10 6.24 -14.98
N SER A 9 -10.05 7.16 -14.75
CA SER A 9 -10.70 7.28 -13.44
C SER A 9 -11.49 5.99 -13.22
N PRO A 10 -11.25 5.23 -12.14
CA PRO A 10 -11.93 3.94 -11.95
C PRO A 10 -13.44 4.18 -11.84
N GLU A 11 -14.17 3.94 -12.93
CA GLU A 11 -15.62 3.96 -12.93
C GLU A 11 -16.11 2.79 -12.08
N GLY A 12 -16.93 3.12 -11.08
CA GLY A 12 -17.45 2.18 -10.10
C GLY A 12 -18.46 1.23 -10.72
N GLU A 13 -18.00 0.15 -11.33
CA GLU A 13 -18.84 -1.00 -11.66
C GLU A 13 -18.31 -2.27 -10.99
N GLY A 14 -19.12 -2.79 -10.07
CA GLY A 14 -18.84 -3.97 -9.26
C GLY A 14 -18.40 -3.59 -7.85
N ARG A 15 -19.37 -3.45 -6.92
CA ARG A 15 -19.12 -3.64 -5.49
C ARG A 15 -18.80 -5.12 -5.23
N GLY A 16 -17.74 -5.62 -5.86
CA GLY A 16 -17.04 -6.78 -5.35
C GLY A 16 -16.52 -6.42 -3.98
N ASP A 17 -16.57 -7.37 -3.08
CA ASP A 17 -16.09 -7.29 -1.71
C ASP A 17 -14.58 -6.96 -1.68
N ARG A 18 -14.22 -5.69 -1.88
CA ARG A 18 -12.82 -5.25 -1.92
C ARG A 18 -12.16 -5.63 -0.60
N CYS A 19 -10.95 -6.19 -0.67
CA CYS A 19 -10.19 -6.50 0.55
C CYS A 19 -9.99 -5.19 1.33
N SER A 20 -10.55 -5.07 2.54
CA SER A 20 -10.34 -3.90 3.40
C SER A 20 -9.03 -3.97 4.17
N ASP A 21 -8.41 -5.15 4.20
CA ASP A 21 -7.21 -5.38 4.98
C ASP A 21 -5.96 -4.94 4.24
N TRP A 22 -5.17 -4.14 4.95
CA TRP A 22 -3.86 -3.65 4.55
C TRP A 22 -2.84 -4.15 5.58
N ILE A 23 -2.04 -5.13 5.20
CA ILE A 23 -1.04 -5.73 6.09
C ILE A 23 0.31 -5.08 5.84
N ILE A 24 1.02 -4.71 6.91
CA ILE A 24 2.42 -4.30 6.76
C ILE A 24 3.32 -5.51 6.54
N SER A 25 4.22 -5.40 5.56
CA SER A 25 5.22 -6.41 5.25
C SER A 25 6.60 -5.78 5.20
N SER A 26 7.49 -6.28 6.05
CA SER A 26 8.91 -5.88 6.10
C SER A 26 9.75 -6.49 4.97
N THR A 27 9.19 -7.46 4.25
CA THR A 27 9.88 -8.24 3.21
C THR A 27 9.34 -7.97 1.81
N SER A 28 8.18 -7.34 1.70
CA SER A 28 7.69 -6.85 0.40
C SER A 28 8.48 -5.60 0.02
N ASN A 29 8.76 -5.46 -1.28
CA ASN A 29 9.50 -4.30 -1.81
C ASN A 29 8.58 -3.30 -2.54
N TRP A 30 7.28 -3.56 -2.63
CA TRP A 30 6.27 -2.69 -3.25
C TRP A 30 4.95 -2.74 -2.47
N HIS A 31 4.19 -1.64 -2.48
CA HIS A 31 2.80 -1.66 -2.02
C HIS A 31 1.94 -2.44 -3.02
N ILE A 32 1.01 -3.25 -2.53
CA ILE A 32 0.11 -4.07 -3.36
C ILE A 32 -1.32 -3.71 -3.02
N ALA A 33 -2.16 -3.51 -4.03
CA ALA A 33 -3.60 -3.42 -3.90
C ALA A 33 -4.28 -4.50 -4.75
N THR A 34 -5.32 -5.13 -4.20
CA THR A 34 -6.08 -6.19 -4.88
C THR A 34 -7.22 -5.66 -5.73
N ASP A 35 -7.53 -4.36 -5.62
CA ASP A 35 -8.70 -3.74 -6.23
C ASP A 35 -8.36 -2.33 -6.76
N THR A 36 -8.87 -1.98 -7.94
CA THR A 36 -8.60 -0.68 -8.59
C THR A 36 -9.28 0.49 -7.88
N SER A 37 -10.31 0.25 -7.08
CA SER A 37 -11.01 1.29 -6.31
C SER A 37 -10.18 1.90 -5.18
N TRP A 38 -9.04 1.32 -4.84
CA TRP A 38 -8.08 1.93 -3.90
C TRP A 38 -7.30 3.08 -4.55
N PHE A 39 -7.18 3.09 -5.87
CA PHE A 39 -6.31 4.01 -6.57
C PHE A 39 -6.95 5.38 -6.76
N THR A 40 -6.26 6.42 -6.32
CA THR A 40 -6.58 7.82 -6.65
C THR A 40 -6.08 8.20 -8.03
N THR A 41 -4.99 7.57 -8.46
CA THR A 41 -4.51 7.59 -9.85
C THR A 41 -4.23 6.15 -10.27
N PHE A 42 -4.63 5.78 -11.47
CA PHE A 42 -4.42 4.42 -11.96
C PHE A 42 -3.92 4.42 -13.40
N CYS A 43 -2.81 3.74 -13.62
CA CYS A 43 -2.23 3.46 -14.91
C CYS A 43 -2.32 1.95 -15.15
N LYS A 44 -3.26 1.54 -16.00
CA LYS A 44 -3.40 0.15 -16.42
C LYS A 44 -2.24 -0.21 -17.36
N PHE A 45 -1.67 -1.40 -17.18
CA PHE A 45 -0.70 -1.94 -18.12
C PHE A 45 -1.44 -2.46 -19.36
N GLY A 46 -0.94 -2.10 -20.55
CA GLY A 46 -1.51 -2.57 -21.80
C GLY A 46 -1.36 -4.08 -21.97
N ASP A 47 -2.21 -4.69 -22.80
CA ASP A 47 -2.27 -6.15 -22.97
C ASP A 47 -0.95 -6.77 -23.47
N ASP A 48 -0.11 -5.99 -24.12
CA ASP A 48 1.22 -6.39 -24.61
C ASP A 48 2.29 -6.43 -23.50
N LEU A 49 2.03 -5.84 -22.34
CA LEU A 49 2.95 -5.80 -21.21
C LEU A 49 2.49 -6.75 -20.10
N LYS A 50 3.08 -7.94 -20.08
CA LYS A 50 2.91 -8.88 -18.96
C LYS A 50 4.02 -8.72 -17.95
N THR A 51 3.64 -8.40 -16.73
CA THR A 51 4.56 -8.28 -15.59
C THR A 51 3.98 -8.99 -14.37
N PHE A 52 4.86 -9.42 -13.47
CA PHE A 52 4.50 -10.31 -12.39
C PHE A 52 5.19 -9.95 -11.08
N VAL A 53 4.45 -10.01 -10.00
CA VAL A 53 5.00 -10.07 -8.63
C VAL A 53 5.07 -11.52 -8.17
N TYR A 54 6.02 -11.80 -7.28
CA TYR A 54 6.26 -13.13 -6.74
C TYR A 54 5.91 -13.14 -5.25
N ASP A 55 5.17 -14.15 -4.80
CA ASP A 55 4.91 -14.36 -3.37
C ASP A 55 6.07 -15.10 -2.68
N TYR A 56 5.92 -15.35 -1.37
CA TYR A 56 6.89 -16.10 -0.56
C TYR A 56 7.20 -17.52 -1.09
N ASN A 57 6.23 -18.18 -1.72
CA ASN A 57 6.36 -19.52 -2.29
C ASN A 57 6.79 -19.49 -3.77
N PHE A 58 7.26 -18.34 -4.27
CA PHE A 58 7.54 -18.10 -5.69
C PHE A 58 6.31 -18.25 -6.60
N GLY A 59 5.11 -18.18 -6.03
CA GLY A 59 3.86 -18.06 -6.73
C GLY A 59 3.84 -16.77 -7.56
N ARG A 60 3.45 -16.89 -8.83
CA ARG A 60 3.48 -15.78 -9.78
C ARG A 60 2.10 -15.14 -9.88
N HIS A 61 2.01 -13.86 -9.56
CA HIS A 61 0.80 -13.07 -9.65
C HIS A 61 0.95 -11.99 -10.71
N GLU A 62 0.00 -11.92 -11.64
CA GLU A 62 0.01 -10.89 -12.68
C GLU A 62 -0.26 -9.52 -12.08
N CYS A 63 0.60 -8.56 -12.41
CA CYS A 63 0.42 -7.17 -12.06
C CYS A 63 -0.12 -6.43 -13.28
N LEU A 64 -1.28 -5.80 -13.12
CA LEU A 64 -2.09 -5.26 -14.21
C LEU A 64 -2.05 -3.73 -14.29
N GLY A 65 -1.34 -3.07 -13.39
CA GLY A 65 -1.25 -1.62 -13.35
C GLY A 65 -0.56 -1.12 -12.09
N CYS A 66 -0.42 0.19 -11.99
CA CYS A 66 0.03 0.82 -10.77
C CYS A 66 -0.56 2.23 -10.61
N GLY A 67 -0.30 2.86 -9.48
CA GLY A 67 -0.59 4.27 -9.29
C GLY A 67 -0.49 4.71 -7.84
N SER A 68 -1.21 5.76 -7.48
CA SER A 68 -1.22 6.33 -6.13
C SER A 68 -2.48 5.92 -5.38
N ILE A 69 -2.36 5.80 -4.05
CA ILE A 69 -3.46 5.44 -3.15
C ILE A 69 -3.46 6.40 -1.96
N ASP A 70 -4.63 6.93 -1.62
CA ASP A 70 -4.86 7.68 -0.38
C ASP A 70 -5.63 6.78 0.58
N LEU A 71 -4.99 6.40 1.69
CA LEU A 71 -5.66 5.66 2.77
C LEU A 71 -6.02 6.60 3.90
N ASP A 72 -7.32 6.74 4.16
CA ASP A 72 -7.80 7.42 5.37
C ASP A 72 -7.57 6.51 6.59
N THR A 73 -6.71 6.93 7.52
CA THR A 73 -6.30 6.15 8.68
C THR A 73 -7.02 6.58 9.96
N ASP A 74 -7.35 5.59 10.80
CA ASP A 74 -7.97 5.82 12.10
C ASP A 74 -6.91 6.15 13.15
N ARG A 75 -7.27 7.05 14.07
CA ARG A 75 -6.46 7.45 15.22
C ARG A 75 -7.22 7.36 16.53
N THR A 76 -8.51 7.04 16.51
CA THR A 76 -9.37 7.00 17.72
C THR A 76 -8.81 6.02 18.75
N GLY A 77 -8.28 4.88 18.28
CA GLY A 77 -7.68 3.86 19.12
C GLY A 77 -6.27 4.16 19.64
N LEU A 78 -5.70 5.35 19.38
CA LEU A 78 -4.40 5.81 19.90
C LEU A 78 -4.53 6.62 21.20
N TYR A 79 -5.72 7.05 21.60
CA TYR A 79 -5.89 7.94 22.75
C TYR A 79 -6.81 7.28 23.79
N VAL A 80 -6.33 7.21 25.05
CA VAL A 80 -7.12 6.69 26.20
C VAL A 80 -8.35 7.56 26.48
N ASN A 81 -8.22 8.88 26.23
CA ASN A 81 -9.30 9.85 26.30
C ASN A 81 -9.33 10.62 24.96
N PRO A 82 -10.15 10.20 23.98
CA PRO A 82 -10.25 10.92 22.71
C PRO A 82 -10.70 12.35 22.99
N ARG A 83 -9.91 13.34 22.57
CA ARG A 83 -10.33 14.74 22.67
C ARG A 83 -11.57 14.94 21.78
N PRO A 84 -12.56 15.75 22.19
CA PRO A 84 -13.76 16.01 21.40
C PRO A 84 -13.49 16.80 20.09
N PHE A 85 -12.27 17.28 19.89
CA PHE A 85 -11.85 17.92 18.65
C PHE A 85 -11.54 16.86 17.59
N GLU A 86 -12.60 16.54 16.84
CA GLU A 86 -12.70 15.90 15.53
C GLU A 86 -11.68 14.81 15.18
N PRO A 87 -12.15 13.57 14.94
CA PRO A 87 -11.33 12.54 14.31
C PRO A 87 -11.14 12.92 12.83
N VAL A 88 -10.31 13.94 12.55
CA VAL A 88 -9.93 14.26 11.17
C VAL A 88 -9.09 13.08 10.69
N PRO A 89 -9.58 12.27 9.73
CA PRO A 89 -8.79 11.19 9.19
C PRO A 89 -7.48 11.77 8.68
N LYS A 90 -6.37 11.12 9.03
CA LYS A 90 -5.10 11.43 8.37
C LYS A 90 -5.01 10.57 7.12
N LYS A 91 -4.37 11.10 6.11
CA LYS A 91 -4.14 10.38 4.87
C LYS A 91 -2.74 9.80 4.89
N LEU A 92 -2.66 8.50 4.68
CA LEU A 92 -1.45 7.80 4.30
C LEU A 92 -1.42 7.75 2.78
N HIS A 93 -0.51 8.52 2.19
CA HIS A 93 -0.30 8.57 0.75
C HIS A 93 0.72 7.50 0.36
N LEU A 94 0.30 6.53 -0.44
CA LEU A 94 1.16 5.51 -1.04
C LEU A 94 1.40 5.89 -2.49
N ILE A 95 2.67 6.01 -2.90
CA ILE A 95 3.01 6.23 -4.29
C ILE A 95 3.44 4.88 -4.88
N HIS A 96 3.15 4.72 -6.17
CA HIS A 96 3.54 3.54 -6.95
C HIS A 96 3.04 2.20 -6.39
N ALA A 97 1.84 2.15 -5.81
CA ALA A 97 1.22 0.88 -5.47
C ALA A 97 0.94 0.06 -6.74
N LEU A 98 1.16 -1.25 -6.67
CA LEU A 98 0.90 -2.19 -7.77
C LEU A 98 -0.50 -2.77 -7.64
N TYR A 99 -1.21 -2.88 -8.75
CA TYR A 99 -2.49 -3.59 -8.81
C TYR A 99 -2.27 -5.05 -9.15
N VAL A 100 -2.60 -5.93 -8.20
CA VAL A 100 -2.41 -7.38 -8.28
C VAL A 100 -3.69 -8.07 -7.79
N PRO A 101 -4.67 -8.32 -8.66
CA PRO A 101 -6.00 -8.80 -8.24
C PRO A 101 -6.00 -10.22 -7.65
N THR A 102 -4.95 -10.99 -7.93
CA THR A 102 -4.81 -12.36 -7.41
C THR A 102 -4.03 -12.42 -6.10
N ALA A 103 -3.57 -11.28 -5.57
CA ALA A 103 -2.98 -11.22 -4.24
C ALA A 103 -4.06 -11.50 -3.18
N VAL A 104 -3.66 -12.07 -2.03
CA VAL A 104 -4.62 -12.51 -0.99
C VAL A 104 -5.20 -11.34 -0.20
N CYS A 105 -4.47 -10.22 -0.14
CA CYS A 105 -4.84 -9.00 0.56
C CYS A 105 -4.02 -7.81 0.04
N ASN A 106 -4.35 -6.59 0.48
CA ASN A 106 -3.50 -5.44 0.23
C ASN A 106 -2.27 -5.47 1.15
N VAL A 107 -1.17 -4.91 0.68
CA VAL A 107 0.12 -4.93 1.39
C VAL A 107 0.74 -3.54 1.42
N LEU A 108 1.18 -3.14 2.61
CA LEU A 108 2.05 -1.99 2.85
C LEU A 108 3.50 -2.47 2.94
N SER A 109 4.30 -2.19 1.92
CA SER A 109 5.75 -2.42 1.98
C SER A 109 6.40 -1.46 2.96
N GLN A 110 7.12 -2.00 3.95
CA GLN A 110 7.95 -1.17 4.82
C GLN A 110 9.13 -0.55 4.07
N GLN A 111 9.70 -1.28 3.11
CA GLN A 111 10.87 -0.82 2.34
C GLN A 111 10.55 0.43 1.51
N LYS A 112 9.32 0.55 0.98
CA LYS A 112 8.92 1.70 0.17
C LYS A 112 8.74 3.00 0.94
N PHE A 113 8.43 2.91 2.23
CA PHE A 113 8.39 4.08 3.09
C PHE A 113 9.77 4.71 3.30
N GLU A 114 10.85 3.96 3.15
CA GLU A 114 12.20 4.51 3.27
C GLU A 114 12.60 5.32 2.02
N ASP A 115 12.02 4.99 0.85
CA ASP A 115 12.31 5.63 -0.43
C ASP A 115 11.49 6.92 -0.68
N GLU A 116 10.24 6.98 -0.22
CA GLU A 116 9.26 8.03 -0.63
C GLU A 116 9.05 9.15 0.40
N GLY A 117 9.58 9.01 1.62
CA GLY A 117 9.42 9.95 2.72
C GLY A 117 9.13 9.21 4.03
N VAL A 118 9.70 9.67 5.13
CA VAL A 118 9.91 8.81 6.31
C VAL A 118 8.57 8.55 7.03
N LEU A 119 8.18 7.28 7.07
CA LEU A 119 7.18 6.77 8.00
C LEU A 119 7.91 5.96 9.07
N SER A 120 7.93 6.51 10.28
CA SER A 120 8.55 5.83 11.42
C SER A 120 7.53 4.92 12.08
N MET A 121 7.83 3.62 12.05
CA MET A 121 7.11 2.61 12.80
C MET A 121 7.61 2.63 14.25
N GLY A 122 6.76 3.09 15.16
CA GLY A 122 7.05 3.05 16.59
C GLY A 122 6.53 1.76 17.22
N TYR A 123 7.39 1.06 17.97
CA TYR A 123 6.91 0.09 18.95
C TYR A 123 6.29 0.85 20.13
N PRO A 124 5.22 0.33 20.73
CA PRO A 124 4.63 0.97 21.88
C PRO A 124 5.64 1.08 23.02
N LEU A 125 5.75 2.29 23.59
CA LEU A 125 6.55 2.52 24.79
C LEU A 125 5.92 1.72 25.93
N LEU A 126 6.74 1.04 26.74
CA LEU A 126 6.30 0.21 27.88
C LEU A 126 5.35 0.92 28.86
N GLU A 127 5.36 2.26 28.88
CA GLU A 127 4.51 3.09 29.73
C GLU A 127 3.12 3.38 29.14
N SER A 128 2.92 3.11 27.85
CA SER A 128 1.61 3.24 27.20
C SER A 128 0.87 1.89 27.25
N LYS A 129 -0.36 1.87 27.76
CA LYS A 129 -1.26 0.69 27.71
C LYS A 129 -1.69 0.29 26.29
N ILE A 130 -1.05 0.84 25.27
CA ILE A 130 -1.40 0.69 23.87
C ILE A 130 -0.39 -0.30 23.29
N THR A 131 -0.78 -1.55 23.00
CA THR A 131 0.10 -2.56 22.39
C THR A 131 0.18 -2.44 20.87
N LYS A 132 -0.07 -1.26 20.32
CA LYS A 132 -0.28 -1.04 18.88
C LYS A 132 0.95 -0.41 18.26
N THR A 133 1.33 -0.88 17.08
CA THR A 133 2.40 -0.28 16.29
C THR A 133 1.86 1.02 15.66
N VAL A 134 2.55 2.15 15.88
CA VAL A 134 2.08 3.49 15.47
C VAL A 134 2.81 3.94 14.22
N ILE A 135 2.07 4.60 13.32
CA ILE A 135 2.62 5.24 12.13
C ILE A 135 2.77 6.74 12.40
N LYS A 136 3.98 7.26 12.24
CA LYS A 136 4.29 8.68 12.41
C LYS A 136 4.77 9.31 11.12
N HIS A 137 4.31 10.54 10.89
CA HIS A 137 4.84 11.42 9.85
C HIS A 137 6.16 12.02 10.33
N ASP A 138 7.24 11.77 9.59
CA ASP A 138 8.62 12.16 9.92
C ASP A 138 8.87 13.59 10.38
N LYS A 139 8.48 14.57 9.57
CA LYS A 139 8.86 15.98 9.74
C LYS A 139 8.13 16.65 10.89
N SER A 140 6.99 16.10 11.29
CA SER A 140 6.16 16.65 12.37
C SER A 140 6.14 15.77 13.61
N GLY A 141 6.60 14.52 13.51
CA GLY A 141 6.39 13.48 14.52
C GLY A 141 4.90 13.14 14.74
N SER A 142 4.00 13.67 13.90
CA SER A 142 2.56 13.52 14.08
C SER A 142 2.13 12.09 13.79
N GLU A 143 1.36 11.51 14.70
CA GLU A 143 0.78 10.18 14.51
C GLU A 143 -0.31 10.26 13.44
N ILE A 144 -0.20 9.42 12.42
CA ILE A 144 -1.17 9.37 11.32
C ILE A 144 -2.06 8.14 11.41
N GLY A 145 -1.59 7.03 11.97
CA GLY A 145 -2.41 5.82 12.09
C GLY A 145 -1.75 4.77 12.99
N TYR A 146 -2.35 3.59 13.05
CA TYR A 146 -1.83 2.48 13.83
C TYR A 146 -2.20 1.13 13.22
N PHE A 147 -1.44 0.11 13.61
CA PHE A 147 -1.71 -1.27 13.29
C PHE A 147 -2.42 -1.97 14.45
N VAL A 148 -3.34 -2.87 14.11
CA VAL A 148 -3.98 -3.78 15.05
C VAL A 148 -3.52 -5.20 14.74
N ASN A 149 -3.17 -5.92 15.80
CA ASN A 149 -3.02 -7.36 15.72
C ASN A 149 -4.42 -7.99 15.77
N ARG A 150 -4.76 -8.80 14.77
CA ARG A 150 -5.99 -9.59 14.75
C ARG A 150 -5.69 -11.04 15.11
N THR A 151 -6.73 -11.82 15.31
CA THR A 151 -6.62 -13.28 15.44
C THR A 151 -6.88 -13.91 14.07
N PRO A 152 -6.06 -14.85 13.58
CA PRO A 152 -4.85 -15.39 14.23
C PRO A 152 -3.74 -14.35 14.36
N PRO A 153 -2.94 -14.40 15.42
CA PRO A 153 -1.77 -13.55 15.55
C PRO A 153 -0.77 -13.82 14.42
N GLY A 154 -0.01 -12.80 14.02
CA GLY A 154 1.04 -12.93 13.01
C GLY A 154 1.07 -11.79 11.99
N PHE A 155 0.01 -11.00 11.89
CA PHE A 155 -0.06 -9.86 10.98
C PHE A 155 -0.52 -8.58 11.68
N ASP A 156 0.12 -7.49 11.30
CA ASP A 156 -0.22 -6.14 11.70
C ASP A 156 -1.10 -5.51 10.60
N PHE A 157 -2.37 -5.25 10.94
CA PHE A 157 -3.36 -4.70 10.02
C PHE A 157 -3.50 -3.20 10.23
N LEU A 158 -3.34 -2.40 9.17
CA LEU A 158 -3.58 -0.97 9.23
C LEU A 158 -5.04 -0.71 9.58
N LYS A 159 -5.29 0.11 10.60
CA LYS A 159 -6.63 0.56 10.90
C LYS A 159 -7.00 1.75 10.02
N LEU A 160 -7.90 1.50 9.06
CA LEU A 160 -8.54 2.55 8.27
C LEU A 160 -9.65 3.25 9.05
N ALA A 161 -9.88 4.53 8.72
CA ALA A 161 -10.99 5.31 9.23
C ALA A 161 -12.33 4.89 8.58
N GLY A 162 -13.41 4.89 9.38
CA GLY A 162 -14.76 4.53 8.94
C GLY A 162 -15.13 3.05 9.15
N SER A 163 -16.33 2.66 8.70
CA SER A 163 -16.75 1.25 8.62
C SER A 163 -15.91 0.52 7.56
N PRO A 164 -15.61 -0.78 7.73
CA PRO A 164 -14.76 -1.50 6.80
C PRO A 164 -15.35 -1.38 5.41
N TRP A 165 -14.52 -0.85 4.53
CA TRP A 165 -14.88 -0.50 3.18
C TRP A 165 -15.05 -1.73 2.27
N GLY A 166 -15.10 -2.94 2.81
CA GLY A 166 -15.22 -4.19 2.06
C GLY A 166 -15.03 -5.41 2.97
N VAL A 167 -14.51 -6.51 2.43
CA VAL A 167 -14.38 -7.79 3.15
C VAL A 167 -12.99 -7.96 3.71
N GLU A 168 -12.94 -8.55 4.90
CA GLU A 168 -11.68 -8.94 5.54
C GLU A 168 -11.02 -10.07 4.74
N ALA A 169 -9.70 -10.05 4.65
CA ALA A 169 -8.99 -11.09 3.93
C ALA A 169 -9.20 -12.44 4.63
N ASN A 170 -9.63 -13.44 3.86
CA ASN A 170 -9.89 -14.78 4.39
C ASN A 170 -8.58 -15.56 4.51
N PHE A 171 -7.89 -15.37 5.64
CA PHE A 171 -6.70 -16.13 5.97
C PHE A 171 -7.09 -17.51 6.51
N ASP A 172 -7.04 -18.54 5.66
CA ASP A 172 -7.05 -19.93 6.13
C ASP A 172 -5.77 -20.17 6.93
N GLN A 173 -5.86 -20.25 8.25
CA GLN A 173 -4.73 -20.48 9.16
C GLN A 173 -3.88 -21.71 8.81
N ARG A 174 -4.45 -22.70 8.11
CA ARG A 174 -3.72 -23.92 7.71
C ARG A 174 -2.91 -23.74 6.44
N ARG A 175 -3.19 -22.68 5.68
CA ARG A 175 -2.61 -22.42 4.35
C ARG A 175 -1.95 -21.05 4.24
N THR A 176 -2.24 -20.16 5.18
CA THR A 176 -1.68 -18.81 5.21
C THR A 176 -0.20 -18.94 5.55
N PRO A 177 0.69 -18.46 4.69
CA PRO A 177 2.12 -18.50 5.00
C PRO A 177 2.38 -17.69 6.27
N PRO A 178 3.44 -18.02 7.03
CA PRO A 178 3.80 -17.26 8.23
C PRO A 178 4.19 -15.80 7.93
N LEU A 179 4.33 -15.47 6.65
CA LEU A 179 4.77 -14.19 6.13
C LEU A 179 4.02 -13.88 4.84
N ILE A 180 3.45 -12.68 4.75
CA ILE A 180 2.94 -12.14 3.49
C ILE A 180 4.06 -11.32 2.86
N THR A 181 4.55 -11.80 1.71
CA THR A 181 5.60 -11.14 0.93
C THR A 181 5.12 -11.04 -0.51
N TYR A 182 5.28 -9.86 -1.11
CA TYR A 182 5.23 -9.69 -2.55
C TYR A 182 6.51 -8.98 -3.01
N TYR A 183 7.22 -9.65 -3.92
CA TYR A 183 8.44 -9.15 -4.51
C TYR A 183 8.22 -8.83 -5.99
N TRP A 184 8.45 -7.58 -6.36
CA TRP A 184 8.51 -7.17 -7.77
C TRP A 184 9.98 -7.05 -8.19
N PRO A 185 10.48 -7.90 -9.12
CA PRO A 185 11.89 -7.94 -9.45
C PRO A 185 12.35 -6.68 -10.18
N PHE A 186 13.62 -6.31 -10.01
CA PHE A 186 14.22 -5.19 -10.75
C PHE A 186 14.10 -5.33 -12.28
N SER A 187 14.13 -6.56 -12.80
CA SER A 187 13.93 -6.83 -14.24
C SER A 187 12.55 -6.39 -14.72
N GLU A 188 11.54 -6.41 -13.84
CA GLU A 188 10.20 -5.88 -14.13
C GLU A 188 10.15 -4.36 -13.95
N THR A 189 10.78 -3.83 -12.90
CA THR A 189 10.91 -2.38 -12.68
C THR A 189 11.58 -1.68 -13.86
N GLY A 190 12.58 -2.30 -14.48
CA GLY A 190 13.29 -1.76 -15.65
C GLY A 190 12.43 -1.66 -16.91
N LYS A 191 11.51 -2.62 -17.13
CA LYS A 191 10.49 -2.52 -18.21
C LYS A 191 9.57 -1.34 -17.97
N PHE A 192 9.38 -0.98 -16.71
CA PHE A 192 8.38 -0.02 -16.26
C PHE A 192 8.90 1.42 -16.17
N THR A 193 10.20 1.62 -15.97
CA THR A 193 10.78 2.96 -15.82
C THR A 193 10.54 3.82 -17.06
N GLY A 194 10.54 3.22 -18.25
CA GLY A 194 10.21 3.90 -19.50
C GLY A 194 8.71 4.20 -19.68
N ILE A 195 7.83 3.54 -18.92
CA ILE A 195 6.37 3.67 -18.96
C ILE A 195 5.93 4.75 -17.96
N LEU A 196 6.46 4.71 -16.73
CA LEU A 196 6.26 5.77 -15.73
C LEU A 196 6.69 7.15 -16.23
N LYS A 197 7.86 7.24 -16.88
CA LYS A 197 8.35 8.49 -17.50
C LYS A 197 7.40 9.08 -18.54
N LYS A 198 6.53 8.26 -19.16
CA LYS A 198 5.55 8.69 -20.17
C LYS A 198 4.17 8.99 -19.58
N ALA A 199 3.81 8.33 -18.48
CA ALA A 199 2.51 8.48 -17.82
C ALA A 199 2.48 9.59 -16.77
N ILE A 200 3.64 9.97 -16.22
CA ILE A 200 3.77 10.98 -15.18
C ILE A 200 4.20 12.31 -15.82
N PRO A 201 3.52 13.44 -15.56
CA PRO A 201 3.99 14.77 -15.97
C PRO A 201 5.42 15.01 -15.49
N GLU A 202 6.28 15.66 -16.29
CA GLU A 202 7.72 15.84 -16.02
C GLU A 202 8.03 16.36 -14.59
N SER A 203 7.12 17.09 -13.95
CA SER A 203 7.27 17.58 -12.58
C SER A 203 7.31 16.50 -11.48
N ALA A 204 6.82 15.28 -11.75
CA ALA A 204 6.83 14.16 -10.81
C ALA A 204 7.82 13.04 -11.20
N ALA A 205 8.36 13.05 -12.41
CA ALA A 205 9.31 12.02 -12.88
C ALA A 205 10.67 12.04 -12.14
N SER A 206 11.10 13.20 -11.61
CA SER A 206 12.37 13.32 -10.86
C SER A 206 12.34 12.63 -9.50
N LEU A 207 11.17 12.54 -8.86
CA LEU A 207 10.99 11.81 -7.59
C LEU A 207 10.98 10.28 -7.80
N VAL A 208 10.54 9.83 -8.97
CA VAL A 208 10.26 8.42 -9.31
C VAL A 208 11.53 7.61 -9.55
N LEU A 209 12.62 8.27 -9.97
CA LEU A 209 13.80 7.62 -10.51
C LEU A 209 14.97 7.56 -9.54
N GLY A 210 14.88 8.23 -8.39
CA GLY A 210 16.01 8.34 -7.47
C GLY A 210 17.25 8.92 -8.14
N GLU A 211 17.10 9.72 -9.21
CA GLU A 211 18.22 10.44 -9.82
C GLU A 211 18.64 11.52 -8.82
N ARG A 212 19.52 11.15 -7.88
CA ARG A 212 20.33 12.12 -7.16
C ARG A 212 21.07 12.92 -8.21
N SER A 213 20.69 14.18 -8.38
CA SER A 213 21.53 15.17 -9.01
C SER A 213 22.89 15.11 -8.30
N SER A 214 23.87 14.64 -9.06
CA SER A 214 25.26 14.63 -8.62
C SER A 214 25.71 16.08 -8.66
N ASN A 215 25.75 16.73 -7.50
CA ASN A 215 26.52 17.94 -7.26
C ASN A 215 27.77 17.56 -6.48
#